data_AF-Q6CI06-F1
#
_entry.id   AF-Q6CI06-F1
#
_cell.length_a   1.000
_cell.length_b   1.000
_cell.length_c   1.000
_cell.angle_alpha   90.00
_cell.angle_beta   90.00
_cell.angle_gamma   90.00
#
_symmetry.space_group_name_H-M   'P 1'
#
loop_
_entity.id
_entity.type
_entity.pdbx_description
1 polymer ?
#
loop_
_entity_poly.entity_id
_entity_poly.type
_entity_poly.pdbx_seq_one_letter_code
_entity_poly.pdbx_strand_id
1 'polypeptide(L)'
;MLLKTLLISATAALAAPIACEQPQEHVETNSNSNSNPKYSLNAIMPGQGAVGMKALQVRGDSIVYGLTQGFSYFKLEAVGDNLVNVESEGQPPKELYAADNGELVINEHPASVGKGYNGGWEFEGENSVKSVTYYGVNEWYSCTSEDDPLHGGQVVYVKKGDNYACKDPIHFTVAATKE
;
A
#
# COMPACT_ATOMS: atom_id res chain seq x y z
N MET A 1 -59.90 52.98 -8.00
CA MET A 1 -58.99 51.99 -8.60
C MET A 1 -57.65 52.11 -7.89
N LEU A 2 -57.33 51.18 -7.00
CA LEU A 2 -56.01 51.12 -6.35
C LEU A 2 -55.37 49.77 -6.70
N LEU A 3 -54.18 49.86 -7.30
CA LEU A 3 -53.30 48.76 -7.67
C LEU A 3 -52.92 47.95 -6.42
N LYS A 4 -53.13 46.62 -6.48
CA LYS A 4 -52.51 45.66 -5.58
C LYS A 4 -51.09 45.36 -6.09
N THR A 5 -50.09 45.80 -5.35
CA THR A 5 -48.69 45.42 -5.59
C THR A 5 -48.43 44.06 -4.92
N LEU A 6 -48.29 43.00 -5.71
CA LEU A 6 -47.78 41.71 -5.23
C LEU A 6 -46.25 41.84 -5.06
N LEU A 7 -45.77 41.67 -3.83
CA LEU A 7 -44.36 41.44 -3.54
C LEU A 7 -44.07 39.95 -3.77
N ILE A 8 -43.35 39.64 -4.84
CA ILE A 8 -42.76 38.31 -5.06
C ILE A 8 -41.41 38.33 -4.36
N SER A 9 -41.35 37.76 -3.15
CA SER A 9 -40.10 37.48 -2.47
C SER A 9 -39.38 36.34 -3.19
N ALA A 10 -38.26 36.65 -3.84
CA ALA A 10 -37.34 35.66 -4.37
C ALA A 10 -36.67 34.91 -3.22
N THR A 11 -36.95 33.61 -3.08
CA THR A 11 -36.20 32.74 -2.17
C THR A 11 -34.82 32.49 -2.78
N ALA A 12 -33.82 33.25 -2.34
CA ALA A 12 -32.44 32.89 -2.60
C ALA A 12 -32.13 31.63 -1.77
N ALA A 13 -32.07 30.48 -2.43
CA ALA A 13 -31.48 29.29 -1.85
C ALA A 13 -29.98 29.58 -1.63
N LEU A 14 -29.61 29.89 -0.39
CA LEU A 14 -28.24 29.76 0.07
C LEU A 14 -27.89 28.26 -0.02
N ALA A 15 -27.36 27.84 -1.17
CA ALA A 15 -26.57 26.63 -1.21
C ALA A 15 -25.43 26.85 -0.22
N ALA A 16 -25.49 26.13 0.90
CA ALA A 16 -24.43 26.11 1.88
C ALA A 16 -23.09 25.85 1.15
N PRO A 17 -21.98 26.50 1.55
CA PRO A 17 -20.69 26.05 1.08
C PRO A 17 -20.61 24.56 1.39
N ILE A 18 -20.43 23.74 0.36
CA ILE A 18 -19.99 22.36 0.53
C ILE A 18 -18.63 22.51 1.19
N ALA A 19 -18.63 22.46 2.52
CA ALA A 19 -17.43 22.18 3.26
C ALA A 19 -16.97 20.84 2.72
N CYS A 20 -15.88 20.84 1.96
CA CYS A 20 -15.08 19.65 1.83
C CYS A 20 -14.88 19.16 3.26
N GLU A 21 -15.43 17.99 3.59
CA GLU A 21 -15.04 17.28 4.80
C GLU A 21 -13.52 17.14 4.73
N GLN A 22 -12.83 18.01 5.46
CA GLN A 22 -11.50 17.74 5.95
C GLN A 22 -11.57 16.31 6.51
N PRO A 23 -10.63 15.41 6.17
CA PRO A 23 -10.55 14.13 6.83
C PRO A 23 -10.61 14.40 8.33
N GLN A 24 -11.67 13.93 8.98
CA GLN A 24 -11.77 14.05 10.42
C GLN A 24 -10.55 13.32 10.98
N GLU A 25 -9.62 14.07 11.54
CA GLU A 25 -8.67 13.54 12.50
C GLU A 25 -9.53 12.86 13.57
N HIS A 26 -9.61 11.53 13.50
CA HIS A 26 -10.09 10.72 14.58
C HIS A 26 -9.15 10.98 15.76
N VAL A 27 -9.52 11.94 16.60
CA VAL A 27 -9.01 12.05 17.96
C VAL A 27 -9.55 10.84 18.70
N GLU A 28 -8.79 9.74 18.67
CA GLU A 28 -9.02 8.61 19.55
C GLU A 28 -8.73 9.04 20.98
N THR A 29 -9.82 9.31 21.72
CA THR A 29 -9.81 9.46 23.16
C THR A 29 -9.46 8.12 23.82
N ASN A 30 -8.29 8.09 24.47
CA ASN A 30 -7.88 7.16 25.52
C ASN A 30 -8.42 5.73 25.39
N SER A 31 -7.75 4.95 24.56
CA SER A 31 -7.53 3.55 24.86
C SER A 31 -6.03 3.31 24.80
N ASN A 32 -5.53 2.47 25.69
CA ASN A 32 -4.14 2.06 25.78
C ASN A 32 -3.79 1.20 24.54
N SER A 33 -3.84 1.79 23.35
CA SER A 33 -3.55 1.12 22.10
C SER A 33 -2.04 1.08 21.94
N ASN A 34 -1.48 -0.12 22.04
CA ASN A 34 -0.23 -0.40 21.34
C ASN A 34 -0.50 -0.11 19.86
N SER A 35 -0.24 1.12 19.41
CA SER A 35 -0.33 1.46 18.01
C SER A 35 0.79 0.70 17.29
N ASN A 36 0.47 -0.45 16.70
CA ASN A 36 1.43 -1.19 15.90
C ASN A 36 1.97 -0.23 14.82
N PRO A 37 3.30 -0.13 14.65
CA PRO A 37 3.88 0.82 13.72
C PRO A 37 3.39 0.54 12.29
N LYS A 38 2.92 1.59 11.61
CA LYS A 38 2.54 1.55 10.20
C LYS A 38 3.77 1.78 9.32
N TYR A 39 3.85 1.03 8.22
CA TYR A 39 4.93 1.21 7.25
C TYR A 39 4.37 1.29 5.84
N SER A 40 5.07 2.03 5.00
CA SER A 40 4.92 1.95 3.56
C SER A 40 6.06 1.10 3.00
N LEU A 41 5.73 0.13 2.15
CA LEU A 41 6.74 -0.58 1.36
C LEU A 41 7.08 0.27 0.15
N ASN A 42 8.36 0.39 -0.17
CA ASN A 42 8.83 1.23 -1.25
C ASN A 42 9.83 0.49 -2.13
N ALA A 43 9.68 0.65 -3.44
CA ALA A 43 10.70 0.34 -4.42
C ALA A 43 11.77 1.45 -4.44
N ILE A 44 13.03 1.04 -4.41
CA ILE A 44 14.19 1.91 -4.56
C ILE A 44 14.93 1.49 -5.83
N MET A 45 14.88 2.34 -6.86
CA MET A 45 15.56 2.06 -8.12
C MET A 45 17.09 2.15 -7.94
N PRO A 46 17.87 1.41 -8.74
CA PRO A 46 19.32 1.51 -8.75
C PRO A 46 19.80 2.96 -8.89
N GLY A 47 20.68 3.39 -7.99
CA GLY A 47 21.22 4.76 -7.97
C GLY A 47 20.27 5.82 -7.41
N GLN A 48 19.02 5.47 -7.08
CA GLN A 48 18.12 6.33 -6.34
C GLN A 48 18.34 6.11 -4.84
N GLY A 49 18.62 7.18 -4.10
CA GLY A 49 18.62 7.13 -2.63
C GLY A 49 17.20 7.18 -2.07
N ALA A 50 17.07 7.36 -0.75
CA ALA A 50 15.79 7.46 -0.04
C ALA A 50 14.82 8.50 -0.66
N VAL A 51 15.32 9.58 -1.26
CA VAL A 51 14.49 10.63 -1.88
C VAL A 51 13.76 10.15 -3.16
N GLY A 52 14.25 9.09 -3.81
CA GLY A 52 13.64 8.51 -5.01
C GLY A 52 12.72 7.32 -4.75
N MET A 53 12.42 7.01 -3.48
CA MET A 53 11.56 5.90 -3.11
C MET A 53 10.16 6.05 -3.70
N LYS A 54 9.64 4.97 -4.25
CA LYS A 54 8.26 4.90 -4.76
C LYS A 54 7.48 3.87 -3.98
N ALA A 55 6.36 4.28 -3.42
CA ALA A 55 5.50 3.37 -2.67
C ALA A 55 5.00 2.22 -3.54
N LEU A 56 5.03 1.01 -2.98
CA LEU A 56 4.31 -0.14 -3.48
C LEU A 56 2.84 0.02 -3.12
N GLN A 57 1.95 -0.39 -4.01
CA GLN A 57 0.52 -0.12 -3.93
C GLN A 57 -0.27 -1.38 -4.23
N VAL A 58 -1.44 -1.50 -3.62
CA VAL A 58 -2.39 -2.59 -3.88
C VAL A 58 -3.22 -2.27 -5.12
N ARG A 59 -3.30 -3.23 -6.06
CA ARG A 59 -4.18 -3.17 -7.23
C ARG A 59 -4.84 -4.54 -7.44
N GLY A 60 -6.11 -4.66 -7.07
CA GLY A 60 -6.78 -5.95 -7.00
C GLY A 60 -6.08 -6.83 -5.97
N ASP A 61 -5.65 -8.03 -6.39
CA ASP A 61 -4.86 -8.93 -5.55
C ASP A 61 -3.34 -8.85 -5.83
N SER A 62 -2.90 -8.01 -6.77
CA SER A 62 -1.47 -7.82 -7.07
C SER A 62 -0.90 -6.60 -6.33
N ILE A 63 0.40 -6.66 -6.05
CA ILE A 63 1.18 -5.50 -5.62
C ILE A 63 1.86 -4.88 -6.84
N VAL A 64 1.73 -3.57 -6.97
CA VAL A 64 2.29 -2.79 -8.08
C VAL A 64 3.12 -1.62 -7.56
N TYR A 65 3.93 -1.01 -8.42
CA TYR A 65 4.47 0.32 -8.15
C TYR A 65 4.23 1.28 -9.33
N GLY A 66 4.37 2.57 -9.06
CA GLY A 66 4.28 3.61 -10.07
C GLY A 66 2.86 4.04 -10.42
N LEU A 67 1.85 3.66 -9.62
CA LEU A 67 0.54 4.31 -9.71
C LEU A 67 0.63 5.74 -9.19
N THR A 68 -0.16 6.63 -9.78
CA THR A 68 -0.30 8.01 -9.30
C THR A 68 -1.18 8.10 -8.05
N GLN A 69 -2.03 7.09 -7.81
CA GLN A 69 -2.98 6.99 -6.70
C GLN A 69 -3.15 5.51 -6.32
N GLY A 70 -3.44 5.23 -5.05
CA GLY A 70 -3.66 3.86 -4.55
C GLY A 70 -3.30 3.73 -3.08
N PHE A 71 -3.74 2.63 -2.46
CA PHE A 71 -3.36 2.30 -1.07
C PHE A 71 -1.96 1.70 -1.05
N SER A 72 -1.08 2.25 -0.23
CA SER A 72 0.32 1.80 -0.07
C SER A 72 0.69 1.44 1.36
N TYR A 73 -0.30 1.39 2.24
CA TYR A 73 -0.09 1.16 3.66
C TYR A 73 -0.11 -0.33 3.97
N PHE A 74 0.92 -0.75 4.69
CA PHE A 74 1.06 -2.10 5.20
C PHE A 74 1.32 -2.09 6.70
N LYS A 75 0.65 -2.99 7.39
CA LYS A 75 0.87 -3.25 8.80
C LYS A 75 1.86 -4.40 8.93
N LEU A 76 2.90 -4.18 9.72
CA LEU A 76 3.96 -5.15 9.95
C LEU A 76 3.82 -5.70 11.36
N GLU A 77 3.45 -6.98 11.49
CA GLU A 77 3.36 -7.67 12.78
C GLU A 77 4.45 -8.72 12.96
N ALA A 78 5.27 -8.55 14.00
CA ALA A 78 6.28 -9.54 14.36
C ALA A 78 5.64 -10.86 14.81
N VAL A 79 6.07 -11.97 14.21
CA VAL A 79 5.56 -13.32 14.49
C VAL A 79 6.63 -14.27 15.06
N GLY A 80 7.85 -13.78 15.30
CA GLY A 80 8.94 -14.53 15.91
C GLY A 80 10.26 -13.75 15.89
N ASP A 81 11.38 -14.45 16.09
CA ASP A 81 12.71 -13.86 15.98
C ASP A 81 13.02 -13.55 14.50
N ASN A 82 12.78 -12.30 14.10
CA ASN A 82 13.05 -11.68 12.78
C ASN A 82 12.06 -11.95 11.64
N LEU A 83 10.93 -12.63 11.90
CA LEU A 83 9.88 -12.85 10.89
C LEU A 83 8.67 -11.93 11.11
N VAL A 84 8.14 -11.37 10.03
CA VAL A 84 6.99 -10.47 10.08
C VAL A 84 5.92 -10.77 9.04
N ASN A 85 4.65 -10.70 9.47
CA ASN A 85 3.52 -10.64 8.57
C ASN A 85 3.37 -9.22 8.03
N VAL A 86 3.28 -9.09 6.70
CA VAL A 86 2.97 -7.82 6.02
C VAL A 86 1.50 -7.87 5.61
N GLU A 87 0.67 -7.05 6.22
CA GLU A 87 -0.78 -7.02 6.00
C GLU A 87 -1.19 -5.76 5.26
N SER A 88 -2.01 -5.88 4.21
CA SER A 88 -2.66 -4.70 3.60
C SER A 88 -3.76 -4.15 4.51
N GLU A 89 -4.01 -2.84 4.45
CA GLU A 89 -5.19 -2.25 5.10
C GLU A 89 -6.51 -2.81 4.53
N GLY A 90 -7.51 -3.04 5.39
CA GLY A 90 -8.81 -3.59 5.01
C GLY A 90 -9.50 -4.36 6.15
N GLN A 91 -10.78 -4.71 5.96
CA GLN A 91 -11.50 -5.64 6.85
C GLN A 91 -12.06 -6.83 6.02
N PRO A 92 -11.50 -8.04 6.17
CA PRO A 92 -10.35 -8.40 6.98
C PRO A 92 -9.01 -7.93 6.39
N PRO A 93 -7.95 -7.71 7.19
CA PRO A 93 -6.60 -7.51 6.68
C PRO A 93 -6.13 -8.77 5.96
N LYS A 94 -5.40 -8.58 4.87
CA LYS A 94 -4.91 -9.67 4.02
C LYS A 94 -3.38 -9.68 3.99
N GLU A 95 -2.78 -10.87 4.04
CA GLU A 95 -1.32 -11.04 4.08
C GLU A 95 -0.70 -10.94 2.68
N LEU A 96 0.46 -10.29 2.58
CA LEU A 96 1.27 -10.25 1.36
C LEU A 96 2.22 -11.44 1.29
N TYR A 97 2.27 -12.10 0.14
CA TYR A 97 3.21 -13.20 -0.11
C TYR A 97 3.65 -13.21 -1.58
N ALA A 98 4.75 -13.90 -1.86
CA ALA A 98 5.15 -14.16 -3.23
C ALA A 98 4.61 -15.51 -3.71
N ALA A 99 3.76 -15.49 -4.74
CA ALA A 99 3.24 -16.67 -5.42
C ALA A 99 4.38 -17.53 -6.03
N ASP A 100 4.05 -18.73 -6.54
CA ASP A 100 5.07 -19.68 -7.06
C ASP A 100 5.93 -19.09 -8.18
N ASN A 101 5.35 -18.21 -9.01
CA ASN A 101 6.04 -17.48 -10.07
C ASN A 101 6.87 -16.28 -9.57
N GLY A 102 6.84 -16.00 -8.27
CA GLY A 102 7.51 -14.85 -7.65
C GLY A 102 6.68 -13.57 -7.60
N GLU A 103 5.48 -13.54 -8.19
CA GLU A 103 4.60 -12.37 -8.15
C GLU A 103 4.22 -12.04 -6.71
N LEU A 104 4.32 -10.77 -6.35
CA LEU A 104 3.90 -10.29 -5.06
C LEU A 104 2.40 -10.00 -5.08
N VAL A 105 1.67 -10.77 -4.28
CA VAL A 105 0.21 -10.79 -4.25
C VAL A 105 -0.30 -10.72 -2.82
N ILE A 106 -1.59 -10.43 -2.71
CA ILE A 106 -2.33 -10.43 -1.46
C ILE A 106 -3.11 -11.74 -1.37
N ASN A 107 -2.94 -12.46 -0.26
CA ASN A 107 -3.68 -13.69 -0.02
C ASN A 107 -5.15 -13.39 0.27
N GLU A 108 -6.07 -14.16 -0.30
CA GLU A 108 -7.50 -14.07 0.01
C GLU A 108 -7.82 -14.49 1.46
N HIS A 109 -6.93 -15.26 2.10
CA HIS A 109 -7.11 -15.73 3.47
C HIS A 109 -6.56 -14.70 4.47
N PRO A 110 -7.28 -14.45 5.58
CA PRO A 110 -6.80 -13.55 6.64
C PRO A 110 -5.49 -14.08 7.22
N ALA A 111 -4.56 -13.16 7.51
CA ALA A 111 -3.29 -13.50 8.13
C ALA A 111 -3.52 -14.28 9.43
N SER A 112 -2.90 -15.44 9.58
CA SER A 112 -2.99 -16.21 10.81
C SER A 112 -1.84 -15.84 11.75
N VAL A 113 -2.19 -15.17 12.84
CA VAL A 113 -1.25 -14.72 13.88
C VAL A 113 -0.37 -15.88 14.34
N GLY A 114 0.96 -15.69 14.30
CA GLY A 114 1.95 -16.66 14.81
C GLY A 114 2.18 -17.90 13.95
N LYS A 115 1.50 -18.01 12.80
CA LYS A 115 1.76 -19.02 11.77
C LYS A 115 1.75 -18.30 10.42
N GLY A 116 2.83 -17.61 10.09
CA GLY A 116 3.02 -17.07 8.73
C GLY A 116 2.87 -18.23 7.76
N TYR A 117 1.74 -18.31 7.06
CA TYR A 117 1.45 -19.45 6.18
C TYR A 117 2.46 -19.48 5.02
N ASN A 118 2.96 -18.29 4.62
CA ASN A 118 3.99 -18.09 3.59
C ASN A 118 5.01 -16.98 3.96
N GLY A 119 4.96 -16.46 5.19
CA GLY A 119 5.67 -15.24 5.61
C GLY A 119 7.17 -15.47 5.82
N GLY A 120 7.93 -15.41 4.73
CA GLY A 120 9.40 -15.34 4.73
C GLY A 120 9.94 -13.92 4.78
N TRP A 121 9.11 -12.93 5.14
CA TRP A 121 9.57 -11.56 5.21
C TRP A 121 10.45 -11.35 6.43
N GLU A 122 11.65 -10.86 6.18
CA GLU A 122 12.58 -10.42 7.21
C GLU A 122 12.83 -8.92 6.98
N PHE A 123 13.03 -8.18 8.06
CA PHE A 123 13.52 -6.81 7.97
C PHE A 123 14.70 -6.59 8.88
N GLU A 124 15.64 -5.80 8.38
CA GLU A 124 16.84 -5.43 9.11
C GLU A 124 17.11 -3.94 8.91
N GLY A 125 17.69 -3.32 9.94
CA GLY A 125 18.04 -1.90 9.94
C GLY A 125 17.51 -1.16 11.17
N GLU A 126 18.18 -0.06 11.50
CA GLU A 126 17.80 0.85 12.58
C GLU A 126 17.04 2.07 12.02
N ASN A 127 16.23 2.72 12.86
CA ASN A 127 15.52 3.97 12.58
C ASN A 127 14.30 3.84 11.64
N SER A 128 14.07 4.86 10.79
CA SER A 128 12.84 5.08 10.02
C SER A 128 12.78 4.32 8.69
N VAL A 129 13.89 3.72 8.25
CA VAL A 129 13.97 2.94 7.00
C VAL A 129 14.58 1.58 7.31
N LYS A 130 13.87 0.52 6.94
CA LYS A 130 14.32 -0.87 7.11
C LYS A 130 14.46 -1.51 5.74
N SER A 131 15.54 -2.27 5.53
CA SER A 131 15.64 -3.13 4.35
C SER A 131 14.73 -4.32 4.54
N VAL A 132 14.12 -4.79 3.44
CA VAL A 132 13.16 -5.89 3.46
C VAL A 132 13.66 -6.99 2.55
N THR A 133 13.70 -8.22 3.06
CA THR A 133 14.00 -9.42 2.29
C THR A 133 12.82 -10.39 2.36
N TYR A 134 12.76 -11.31 1.40
CA TYR A 134 11.79 -12.40 1.37
C TYR A 134 12.53 -13.73 1.22
N TYR A 135 12.54 -14.54 2.26
CA TYR A 135 13.39 -15.73 2.43
C TYR A 135 14.87 -15.43 2.14
N GLY A 136 15.37 -14.31 2.69
CA GLY A 136 16.75 -13.82 2.47
C GLY A 136 17.02 -13.22 1.08
N VAL A 137 16.04 -13.22 0.17
CA VAL A 137 16.18 -12.62 -1.17
C VAL A 137 15.82 -11.13 -1.12
N ASN A 138 16.67 -10.29 -1.72
CA ASN A 138 16.46 -8.85 -1.88
C ASN A 138 16.51 -8.41 -3.35
N GLU A 139 16.48 -9.35 -4.28
CA GLU A 139 16.36 -9.02 -5.70
C GLU A 139 14.89 -8.94 -6.08
N TRP A 140 14.43 -7.72 -6.33
CA TRP A 140 13.07 -7.42 -6.73
C TRP A 140 13.07 -6.84 -8.14
N TYR A 141 12.00 -7.14 -8.85
CA TYR A 141 11.79 -6.57 -10.17
C TYR A 141 10.31 -6.38 -10.43
N SER A 142 10.01 -5.74 -11.54
CA SER A 142 8.64 -5.55 -11.98
C SER A 142 8.47 -5.70 -13.47
N CYS A 143 7.24 -6.00 -13.85
CA CYS A 143 6.83 -6.13 -15.24
C CYS A 143 5.62 -5.27 -15.54
N THR A 144 5.55 -4.75 -16.77
CA THR A 144 4.38 -4.01 -17.24
C THR A 144 3.23 -4.99 -17.41
N SER A 145 2.11 -4.70 -16.76
CA SER A 145 0.91 -5.52 -16.88
C SER A 145 0.37 -5.41 -18.30
N GLU A 146 0.36 -6.51 -19.06
CA GLU A 146 -0.28 -6.54 -20.39
C GLU A 146 -1.80 -6.67 -20.27
N ASP A 147 -2.27 -7.34 -19.22
CA ASP A 147 -3.70 -7.66 -19.03
C ASP A 147 -4.52 -6.53 -18.39
N ASP A 148 -3.86 -5.50 -17.86
CA ASP A 148 -4.54 -4.36 -17.24
C ASP A 148 -3.82 -3.02 -17.53
N PRO A 149 -3.89 -2.55 -18.79
CA PRO A 149 -3.28 -1.29 -19.19
C PRO A 149 -4.06 -0.07 -18.68
N LEU A 150 -5.33 -0.23 -18.28
CA LEU A 150 -6.22 0.87 -17.91
C LEU A 150 -5.93 1.39 -16.50
N HIS A 151 -5.66 0.50 -15.56
CA HIS A 151 -5.34 0.91 -14.18
C HIS A 151 -3.85 1.25 -14.01
N GLY A 152 -3.01 0.90 -14.99
CA GLY A 152 -1.58 1.23 -15.02
C GLY A 152 -0.79 0.58 -13.89
N GLY A 153 0.44 1.04 -13.68
CA GLY A 153 1.35 0.47 -12.71
C GLY A 153 2.09 -0.77 -13.23
N GLN A 154 3.09 -1.18 -12.47
CA GLN A 154 4.03 -2.24 -12.83
C GLN A 154 3.96 -3.33 -11.74
N VAL A 155 3.61 -4.55 -12.12
CA VAL A 155 3.43 -5.68 -11.18
C VAL A 155 4.76 -6.09 -10.61
N VAL A 156 4.83 -6.26 -9.29
CA VAL A 156 6.05 -6.51 -8.53
C VAL A 156 6.28 -8.02 -8.36
N TYR A 157 7.54 -8.42 -8.46
CA TYR A 157 8.00 -9.79 -8.32
C TYR A 157 9.27 -9.84 -7.46
N VAL A 158 9.41 -10.90 -6.68
CA VAL A 158 10.70 -11.33 -6.12
C VAL A 158 11.37 -12.31 -7.08
N LYS A 159 12.68 -12.23 -7.25
CA LYS A 159 13.41 -13.17 -8.09
C LYS A 159 13.37 -14.59 -7.49
N LYS A 160 12.66 -15.49 -8.17
CA LYS A 160 12.69 -16.94 -7.91
C LYS A 160 13.29 -17.67 -9.11
N GLY A 161 14.40 -18.38 -8.90
CA GLY A 161 15.10 -19.13 -9.96
C GLY A 161 15.82 -18.25 -10.97
N ASP A 162 16.02 -18.73 -12.21
CA ASP A 162 16.89 -18.10 -13.21
C ASP A 162 16.16 -17.17 -14.19
N ASN A 163 14.85 -17.33 -14.39
CA ASN A 163 14.08 -16.52 -15.35
C ASN A 163 13.34 -15.34 -14.71
N TYR A 164 13.00 -14.33 -15.52
CA TYR A 164 12.10 -13.24 -15.15
C TYR A 164 10.72 -13.47 -15.76
N ALA A 165 9.68 -12.87 -15.17
CA ALA A 165 8.32 -12.95 -15.69
C ALA A 165 8.11 -12.15 -16.99
N CYS A 166 9.01 -11.22 -17.31
CA CYS A 166 8.98 -10.42 -18.54
C CYS A 166 10.38 -10.26 -19.13
N LYS A 167 10.43 -9.86 -20.41
CA LYS A 167 11.67 -9.72 -21.18
C LYS A 167 12.56 -8.57 -20.70
N ASP A 168 11.95 -7.44 -20.35
CA ASP A 168 12.64 -6.21 -19.97
C ASP A 168 12.21 -5.78 -18.55
N PRO A 169 12.60 -6.54 -17.50
CA PRO A 169 12.20 -6.25 -16.13
C PRO A 169 12.88 -4.97 -15.62
N ILE A 170 12.16 -4.24 -14.78
CA ILE A 170 12.73 -3.10 -14.05
C ILE A 170 13.14 -3.57 -12.67
N HIS A 171 14.43 -3.49 -12.36
CA HIS A 171 15.00 -3.95 -11.10
C HIS A 171 15.00 -2.88 -10.01
N PHE A 172 14.81 -3.28 -8.76
CA PHE A 172 14.89 -2.42 -7.58
C PHE A 172 15.12 -3.24 -6.31
N THR A 173 15.35 -2.55 -5.20
CA THR A 173 15.28 -3.12 -3.84
C THR A 173 14.00 -2.66 -3.16
N VAL A 174 13.52 -3.42 -2.17
CA VAL A 174 12.35 -3.02 -1.36
C VAL A 174 12.80 -2.58 0.03
N ALA A 175 12.24 -1.47 0.50
CA ALA A 175 12.43 -0.97 1.85
C ALA A 175 11.10 -0.65 2.52
N ALA A 176 11.02 -0.81 3.84
CA ALA A 176 9.91 -0.38 4.66
C ALA A 176 10.25 0.96 5.32
N THR A 177 9.41 1.97 5.14
CA THR A 177 9.57 3.29 5.78
C THR A 177 8.47 3.48 6.80
N LYS A 178 8.83 3.90 8.01
CA LYS A 178 7.85 4.25 9.04
C LYS A 178 7.09 5.50 8.61
N GLU A 179 5.76 5.46 8.69
CA GLU A 179 4.88 6.63 8.56
C GLU A 179 4.77 7.39 9.89
#